data_AF-A0A182FQ67-F1
#
_entry.id   AF-A0A182FQ67-F1
#
_cell.length_a   1.000
_cell.length_b   1.000
_cell.length_c   1.000
_cell.angle_alpha   90.00
_cell.angle_beta   90.00
_cell.angle_gamma   90.00
#
_symmetry.space_group_name_H-M   'P 1'
#
loop_
_entity.id
_entity.type
_entity.pdbx_description
1 polymer ?
#
loop_
_entity_poly.entity_id
_entity_poly.type
_entity_poly.pdbx_seq_one_letter_code
_entity_poly.pdbx_strand_id
1 'polypeptide(L)'
;MMQLQNTAITFRQVCQSKHPGVTDVDASTVSKGIFAETREFKCYLSCLLDIMQLARKGKINYEKASNQLQTMLPDDLKQDALLALAACKDVAREIRDHCEASLMLVRCFYENNPHFVFP
;
A
#
# COMPACT_ATOMS: atom_id res chain seq x y z
N MET A 1 -6.48 11.23 -14.80
CA MET A 1 -5.37 11.26 -13.81
C MET A 1 -5.68 12.10 -12.56
N MET A 2 -6.31 13.29 -12.67
CA MET A 2 -6.61 14.13 -11.48
C MET A 2 -7.41 13.43 -10.37
N GLN A 3 -8.37 12.55 -10.72
CA GLN A 3 -9.15 11.82 -9.71
C GLN A 3 -8.29 10.87 -8.85
N LEU A 4 -7.39 10.08 -9.46
CA LEU A 4 -6.50 9.17 -8.73
C LEU A 4 -5.60 9.93 -7.75
N GLN A 5 -5.07 11.09 -8.17
CA GLN A 5 -4.23 11.95 -7.33
C GLN A 5 -5.00 12.51 -6.13
N ASN A 6 -6.22 13.02 -6.35
CA ASN A 6 -7.04 13.56 -5.27
C ASN A 6 -7.45 12.47 -4.26
N THR A 7 -7.78 11.27 -4.75
CA THR A 7 -8.08 10.11 -3.91
C THR A 7 -6.85 9.68 -3.09
N ALA A 8 -5.66 9.65 -3.70
CA ALA A 8 -4.41 9.36 -3.00
C ALA A 8 -4.13 10.34 -1.85
N ILE A 9 -4.28 11.65 -2.10
CA ILE A 9 -4.14 12.69 -1.06
C ILE A 9 -5.13 12.45 0.08
N THR A 10 -6.38 12.13 -0.26
CA THR A 10 -7.42 11.85 0.75
C THR A 10 -7.06 10.63 1.61
N PHE A 11 -6.58 9.56 0.99
CA PHE A 11 -6.16 8.34 1.68
C PHE A 11 -4.98 8.61 2.63
N ARG A 12 -3.97 9.36 2.16
CA ARG A 12 -2.84 9.79 2.97
C ARG A 12 -3.31 10.58 4.20
N GLN A 13 -4.15 11.60 4.01
CA GLN A 13 -4.65 12.44 5.10
C GLN A 13 -5.47 11.66 6.12
N VAL A 14 -6.36 10.78 5.66
CA VAL A 14 -7.16 9.91 6.55
C VAL A 14 -6.26 9.04 7.42
N CYS A 15 -5.23 8.42 6.84
CA CYS A 15 -4.35 7.55 7.60
C CYS A 15 -3.35 8.31 8.48
N GLN A 16 -2.82 9.46 8.06
CA GLN A 16 -2.00 10.32 8.92
C GLN A 16 -2.80 10.84 10.12
N SER A 17 -4.09 11.18 9.96
CA SER A 17 -4.92 11.61 11.10
C SER A 17 -5.09 10.51 12.17
N LYS A 18 -4.98 9.23 11.79
CA LYS A 18 -5.00 8.08 12.71
C LYS A 18 -3.62 7.74 13.28
N HIS A 19 -2.56 8.27 12.67
CA HIS A 19 -1.16 7.97 12.94
C HIS A 19 -0.34 9.28 12.91
N PRO A 20 -0.58 10.21 13.86
CA PRO A 20 -0.06 11.58 13.82
C PRO A 20 1.47 11.70 13.87
N GLY A 21 2.19 10.65 14.27
CA GLY A 21 3.65 10.60 14.22
C GLY A 21 4.22 10.24 12.84
N VAL A 22 3.38 10.00 11.83
CA VAL A 22 3.81 9.79 10.43
C VAL A 22 3.83 11.10 9.68
N THR A 23 5.02 11.54 9.29
CA THR A 23 5.22 12.80 8.56
C THR A 23 4.95 12.64 7.06
N ASP A 24 4.80 13.76 6.35
CA ASP A 24 4.76 13.75 4.87
C ASP A 24 6.07 13.24 4.25
N VAL A 25 7.19 13.40 4.95
CA VAL A 25 8.49 12.87 4.53
C VAL A 25 8.48 11.35 4.61
N ASP A 26 7.98 10.78 5.71
CA ASP A 26 7.86 9.33 5.85
C ASP A 26 6.97 8.75 4.75
N ALA A 27 5.82 9.37 4.47
CA ALA A 27 4.90 8.89 3.42
C ALA A 27 5.47 9.04 2.00
N SER A 28 6.12 10.16 1.69
CA SER A 28 6.64 10.43 0.34
C SER A 28 7.86 9.59 -0.04
N THR A 29 8.66 9.19 0.94
CA THR A 29 9.88 8.41 0.72
C THR A 29 9.63 6.94 0.41
N VAL A 30 8.40 6.44 0.61
CA VAL A 30 7.97 5.08 0.25
C VAL A 30 8.10 4.79 -1.23
N SER A 31 7.80 5.76 -2.10
CA SER A 31 7.98 5.65 -3.56
C SER A 31 9.46 5.48 -3.97
N LYS A 32 10.40 5.70 -3.04
CA LYS A 32 11.84 5.55 -3.24
C LYS A 32 12.39 4.29 -2.54
N GLY A 33 11.53 3.42 -2.03
CA GLY A 33 11.93 2.23 -1.30
C GLY A 33 12.47 2.50 0.10
N ILE A 34 12.22 3.69 0.66
CA ILE A 34 12.63 4.06 2.01
C ILE A 34 11.41 3.92 2.92
N PHE A 35 11.55 3.13 3.98
CA PHE A 35 10.46 2.80 4.91
C PHE A 35 10.91 3.08 6.33
N ALA A 36 10.14 3.87 7.07
CA ALA A 36 10.37 4.03 8.50
C ALA A 36 10.06 2.71 9.24
N GLU A 37 10.83 2.42 10.29
CA GLU A 37 10.69 1.18 11.07
C GLU A 37 9.79 1.35 12.30
N THR A 38 9.22 2.53 12.52
CA THR A 38 8.36 2.80 13.67
C THR A 38 7.05 2.02 13.55
N ARG A 39 6.54 1.53 14.68
CA ARG A 39 5.24 0.83 14.72
C ARG A 39 4.13 1.67 14.10
N GLU A 40 4.14 2.97 14.37
CA GLU A 40 3.13 3.90 13.87
C GLU A 40 3.13 4.00 12.34
N PHE A 41 4.31 4.08 11.72
CA PHE A 41 4.44 4.05 10.27
C PHE A 41 3.94 2.73 9.66
N LYS A 42 4.29 1.61 10.27
CA LYS A 42 3.80 0.29 9.83
C LYS A 42 2.27 0.20 9.91
N CYS A 43 1.66 0.77 10.96
CA CYS A 43 0.21 0.82 11.09
C CYS A 43 -0.44 1.80 10.11
N TYR A 44 0.24 2.89 9.75
CA TYR A 44 -0.16 3.77 8.65
C TYR A 44 -0.21 3.03 7.31
N LEU A 45 0.78 2.18 6.99
CA LEU A 45 0.73 1.31 5.81
C LEU A 45 -0.48 0.36 5.86
N SER A 46 -0.76 -0.22 7.03
CA SER A 46 -1.94 -1.06 7.23
C SER A 46 -3.24 -0.29 7.02
N CYS A 47 -3.33 0.95 7.51
CA CYS A 47 -4.49 1.80 7.27
C CYS A 47 -4.70 2.06 5.77
N LEU A 48 -3.64 2.39 5.04
CA LEU A 48 -3.72 2.65 3.59
C LEU A 48 -4.21 1.42 2.83
N LEU A 49 -3.61 0.26 3.07
CA LEU A 49 -4.02 -0.98 2.39
C LEU A 49 -5.48 -1.35 2.69
N ASP A 50 -5.94 -1.10 3.93
CA ASP A 50 -7.33 -1.34 4.34
C ASP A 50 -8.31 -0.39 3.63
N ILE A 51 -8.04 0.93 3.60
CA ILE A 51 -8.96 1.89 2.95
C ILE A 51 -8.92 1.80 1.42
N MET A 52 -7.77 1.42 0.86
CA MET A 52 -7.63 1.12 -0.56
C MET A 52 -8.23 -0.24 -0.92
N GLN A 53 -8.72 -1.02 0.04
CA GLN A 53 -9.28 -2.37 -0.16
C GLN A 53 -8.31 -3.37 -0.84
N LEU A 54 -7.01 -3.14 -0.71
CA LEU A 54 -5.97 -4.04 -1.23
C LEU A 54 -5.64 -5.16 -0.24
N ALA A 55 -5.73 -4.86 1.05
CA ALA A 55 -5.65 -5.85 2.12
C ALA A 55 -6.72 -5.54 3.18
N ARG A 56 -6.90 -6.48 4.10
CA ARG A 56 -7.66 -6.24 5.33
C ARG A 56 -6.89 -6.83 6.50
N LYS A 57 -6.46 -5.99 7.45
CA LYS A 57 -5.66 -6.42 8.61
C LYS A 57 -4.46 -7.28 8.19
N GLY A 58 -3.69 -6.81 7.21
CA GLY A 58 -2.47 -7.48 6.74
C GLY A 58 -2.69 -8.70 5.85
N LYS A 59 -3.94 -9.00 5.45
CA LYS A 59 -4.26 -10.14 4.58
C LYS A 59 -4.81 -9.70 3.24
N ILE A 60 -4.24 -10.20 2.16
CA ILE A 60 -4.71 -9.93 0.80
C ILE A 60 -5.83 -10.91 0.44
N ASN A 61 -6.94 -10.36 -0.05
CA ASN A 61 -7.88 -11.13 -0.87
C ASN A 61 -7.53 -10.84 -2.33
N TYR A 62 -6.95 -11.82 -3.02
CA TYR A 62 -6.37 -11.62 -4.34
C TYR A 62 -7.38 -11.09 -5.37
N GLU A 63 -8.59 -11.66 -5.41
CA GLU A 63 -9.63 -11.26 -6.35
C GLU A 63 -10.08 -9.81 -6.11
N LYS A 64 -10.37 -9.45 -4.85
CA LYS A 64 -10.77 -8.10 -4.48
C LYS A 64 -9.68 -7.08 -4.76
N ALA A 65 -8.44 -7.38 -4.38
CA ALA A 65 -7.30 -6.51 -4.61
C ALA A 65 -7.05 -6.32 -6.12
N SER A 66 -7.15 -7.38 -6.92
CA SER A 66 -7.02 -7.32 -8.39
C SER A 66 -8.07 -6.40 -9.01
N ASN A 67 -9.34 -6.59 -8.65
CA ASN A 67 -10.45 -5.76 -9.16
C ASN A 67 -10.28 -4.29 -8.77
N GLN A 68 -9.79 -4.04 -7.57
CA GLN A 68 -9.56 -2.69 -7.07
C GLN A 68 -8.40 -1.99 -7.79
N LEU A 69 -7.30 -2.69 -8.05
CA LEU A 69 -6.19 -2.16 -8.86
C LEU A 69 -6.63 -1.84 -10.29
N GLN A 70 -7.44 -2.72 -10.91
CA GLN A 70 -7.99 -2.47 -12.25
C GLN A 70 -8.93 -1.26 -12.30
N THR A 71 -9.63 -0.97 -11.20
CA THR A 71 -10.54 0.18 -11.08
C THR A 71 -9.80 1.48 -10.83
N MET A 72 -8.78 1.46 -9.98
CA MET A 72 -8.08 2.68 -9.53
C MET A 72 -6.99 3.13 -10.50
N LEU A 73 -6.24 2.19 -11.10
CA LEU A 73 -5.04 2.52 -11.86
C LEU A 73 -5.36 2.83 -13.33
N PRO A 74 -4.59 3.72 -13.97
CA PRO A 74 -4.59 3.88 -15.42
C PRO A 74 -3.96 2.66 -16.12
N ASP A 75 -4.26 2.46 -17.40
CA ASP A 75 -3.93 1.24 -18.14
C ASP A 75 -2.43 0.91 -18.19
N ASP A 76 -1.57 1.93 -18.24
CA ASP A 76 -0.12 1.83 -18.25
C ASP A 76 0.48 1.30 -16.93
N LEU A 77 -0.24 1.43 -15.81
CA LEU A 77 0.20 0.98 -14.49
C LEU A 77 -0.42 -0.35 -14.05
N LYS A 78 -1.52 -0.77 -14.69
CA LYS A 78 -2.30 -1.95 -14.25
C LYS A 78 -1.51 -3.24 -14.29
N GLN A 79 -0.80 -3.50 -15.39
CA GLN A 79 -0.15 -4.78 -15.60
C GLN A 79 0.92 -5.05 -14.53
N ASP A 80 1.80 -4.08 -14.29
CA ASP A 80 2.88 -4.23 -13.31
C ASP A 80 2.34 -4.33 -11.87
N ALA A 81 1.29 -3.57 -11.54
CA ALA A 81 0.65 -3.69 -10.24
C ALA A 81 0.00 -5.07 -10.01
N LEU A 82 -0.62 -5.66 -11.03
CA LEU A 82 -1.22 -7.00 -10.94
C LEU A 82 -0.16 -8.09 -10.83
N LEU A 83 0.98 -7.95 -11.53
CA LEU A 83 2.11 -8.87 -11.41
C LEU A 83 2.72 -8.81 -10.00
N ALA A 84 2.92 -7.62 -9.45
CA ALA A 84 3.37 -7.43 -8.07
C ALA A 84 2.38 -8.03 -7.06
N LEU A 85 1.07 -7.84 -7.26
CA LEU A 85 0.05 -8.46 -6.42
C LEU A 85 0.15 -9.99 -6.43
N ALA A 86 0.34 -10.59 -7.61
CA ALA A 86 0.48 -12.03 -7.73
C ALA A 86 1.73 -12.57 -7.02
N ALA A 87 2.86 -11.84 -7.10
CA ALA A 87 4.10 -12.18 -6.42
C ALA A 87 4.01 -12.03 -4.88
N CYS A 88 3.30 -11.01 -4.40
CA CYS A 88 3.35 -10.60 -3.00
C CYS A 88 2.20 -11.07 -2.12
N LYS A 89 1.13 -11.65 -2.68
CA LYS A 89 -0.10 -12.01 -1.95
C LYS A 89 0.10 -12.85 -0.68
N ASP A 90 1.18 -13.63 -0.62
CA ASP A 90 1.46 -14.58 0.45
C ASP A 90 2.68 -14.22 1.31
N VAL A 91 3.41 -13.13 1.00
CA VAL A 91 4.68 -12.79 1.67
C VAL A 91 4.52 -12.55 3.19
N ALA A 92 3.32 -12.16 3.62
CA ALA A 92 3.00 -11.85 5.01
C ALA A 92 2.08 -12.89 5.68
N ARG A 93 1.86 -14.06 5.07
CA ARG A 93 0.85 -15.04 5.50
C ARG A 93 0.99 -15.45 6.98
N GLU A 94 2.22 -15.64 7.45
CA GLU A 94 2.53 -16.11 8.80
C GLU A 94 2.70 -14.96 9.83
N ILE A 95 2.60 -13.70 9.38
CA ILE A 95 2.80 -12.53 10.24
C ILE A 95 1.47 -12.19 10.94
N ARG A 96 1.46 -12.28 12.28
CA ARG A 96 0.25 -12.05 13.09
C ARG A 96 -0.04 -10.56 13.31
N ASP A 97 0.98 -9.74 13.47
CA ASP A 97 0.81 -8.29 13.62
C ASP A 97 0.51 -7.68 12.25
N HIS A 98 -0.67 -7.08 12.11
CA HIS A 98 -1.12 -6.55 10.83
C HIS A 98 -0.29 -5.35 10.35
N CYS A 99 0.32 -4.58 11.26
CA CYS A 99 1.19 -3.47 10.90
C CYS A 99 2.50 -4.03 10.31
N GLU A 100 3.10 -5.03 10.95
CA GLU A 100 4.29 -5.72 10.42
C GLU A 100 3.99 -6.42 9.08
N ALA A 101 2.83 -7.07 8.96
CA ALA A 101 2.40 -7.70 7.73
C ALA A 101 2.29 -6.68 6.58
N SER A 102 1.73 -5.50 6.85
CA SER A 102 1.61 -4.43 5.87
C SER A 102 2.95 -3.86 5.41
N LEU A 103 3.95 -3.74 6.29
CA LEU A 103 5.29 -3.34 5.86
C LEU A 103 5.88 -4.34 4.87
N MET A 104 5.76 -5.64 5.15
CA MET A 104 6.27 -6.69 4.27
C MET A 104 5.55 -6.71 2.92
N LEU A 105 4.22 -6.50 2.93
CA LEU A 105 3.43 -6.40 1.71
C LEU A 105 3.87 -5.22 0.84
N VAL A 106 3.99 -4.01 1.41
CA VAL A 106 4.34 -2.82 0.63
C VAL A 106 5.78 -2.90 0.11
N ARG A 107 6.73 -3.42 0.89
CA ARG A 107 8.11 -3.68 0.45
C ARG A 107 8.15 -4.62 -0.74
N CYS A 108 7.49 -5.76 -0.64
CA CYS A 108 7.40 -6.71 -1.74
C CYS A 108 6.79 -6.05 -2.99
N PHE A 109 5.74 -5.25 -2.81
CA PHE A 109 5.07 -4.56 -3.90
C PHE A 109 6.00 -3.57 -4.61
N TYR A 110 6.79 -2.80 -3.85
CA TYR A 110 7.81 -1.90 -4.39
C TYR A 110 8.87 -2.67 -5.17
N GLU A 111 9.40 -3.76 -4.62
CA GLU A 111 10.45 -4.58 -5.25
C GLU A 111 9.99 -5.26 -6.54
N ASN A 112 8.70 -5.55 -6.67
CA ASN A 112 8.13 -6.28 -7.81
C ASN A 112 7.30 -5.38 -8.76
N ASN A 113 7.33 -4.06 -8.57
CA ASN A 113 6.59 -3.11 -9.42
C ASN A 113 7.50 -1.96 -9.88
N PRO A 114 7.99 -1.96 -11.13
CA PRO A 114 8.85 -0.89 -11.65
C PRO A 114 8.14 0.47 -11.72
N HIS A 115 6.80 0.49 -11.75
CA HIS A 115 5.99 1.70 -11.76
C HIS A 115 5.19 1.86 -10.46
N PHE A 116 5.81 1.49 -9.33
CA PHE A 116 5.19 1.59 -8.01
C PHE A 116 4.76 3.02 -7.69
N VAL A 117 3.46 3.20 -7.43
CA VAL A 117 2.87 4.45 -6.97
C VAL A 117 2.32 4.28 -5.56
N PHE A 118 2.51 5.31 -4.73
CA PHE A 118 2.12 5.29 -3.33
C PHE A 118 1.38 6.58 -2.94
N PRO A 119 0.29 6.50 -2.14
CA PRO A 119 -0.47 7.66 -1.70
C PRO A 119 0.31 8.70 -0.91
#